data_AF-A0A661HGS4-F1
#
_entry.id   AF-A0A661HGS4-F1
#
_cell.length_a   1.000
_cell.length_b   1.000
_cell.length_c   1.000
_cell.angle_alpha   90.00
_cell.angle_beta   90.00
_cell.angle_gamma   90.00
#
_symmetry.space_group_name_H-M   'P 1'
#
loop_
_entity.id
_entity.type
_entity.pdbx_description
1 polymer ?
#
loop_
_entity_poly.entity_id
_entity_poly.type
_entity_poly.pdbx_seq_one_letter_code
_entity_poly.pdbx_strand_id
1 'polypeptide(L)'
;MKNLILLTLLGTSLTFANQTVETNTEKEFSSYLSAVVDSVEDARKDALEALDEMVKKVDLARADNPAQEDSISTQIVETHAISEIAKNTADVEIAKAKAIAKISRAIDDIDQAKPELRQSVENDSLAIIIKAVASVEIAKAKASKAIVKATQRVEISKTAPQKTIEHEKESLIIAKNIAAVQIAQSVADVEVARSESFIDIARSSMADITPSLSEEDQIKFEEMKAKATANISSYLAQIEVLKAEVLTKIATEVAKVEIAETGMAKK
;
A
#
# COMPACT_ATOMS: atom_id res chain seq x y z
N MET A 1 7.62 -12.87 -24.45
CA MET A 1 9.01 -12.40 -24.25
C MET A 1 9.13 -11.00 -23.61
N LYS A 2 8.04 -10.24 -23.39
CA LYS A 2 8.09 -8.93 -22.70
C LYS A 2 8.27 -9.01 -21.16
N ASN A 3 7.89 -10.11 -20.53
CA ASN A 3 7.98 -10.27 -19.06
C ASN A 3 9.36 -10.70 -18.53
N LEU A 4 10.30 -11.07 -19.42
CA LEU A 4 11.66 -11.47 -19.03
C LEU A 4 12.63 -10.28 -18.94
N ILE A 5 12.24 -9.12 -19.48
CA ILE A 5 13.08 -7.91 -19.51
C ILE A 5 12.97 -7.13 -18.19
N LEU A 6 11.85 -7.25 -17.44
CA LEU A 6 11.69 -6.54 -16.17
C LEU A 6 12.56 -7.10 -15.02
N LEU A 7 12.92 -8.40 -15.04
CA LEU A 7 13.73 -9.00 -13.97
C LEU A 7 15.24 -8.77 -14.16
N THR A 8 15.71 -8.53 -15.39
CA THR A 8 17.13 -8.29 -15.66
C THR A 8 17.57 -6.85 -15.42
N LEU A 9 16.63 -5.90 -15.28
CA LEU A 9 16.93 -4.49 -14.95
C LEU A 9 17.34 -4.26 -13.47
N LEU A 10 17.00 -5.18 -12.56
CA LEU A 10 17.39 -5.11 -11.14
C LEU A 10 18.84 -5.52 -10.89
N GLY A 11 19.49 -6.23 -11.82
CA GLY A 11 20.87 -6.71 -11.68
C GLY A 11 21.91 -5.91 -12.48
N THR A 12 21.50 -5.00 -13.37
CA THR A 12 22.39 -4.34 -14.34
C THR A 12 22.49 -2.82 -14.19
N SER A 13 21.70 -2.22 -13.31
CA SER A 13 21.71 -0.77 -13.05
C SER A 13 22.91 -0.29 -12.21
N LEU A 14 23.78 -1.19 -11.73
CA LEU A 14 25.03 -0.85 -11.04
C LEU A 14 26.25 -0.74 -11.97
N THR A 15 26.13 -1.05 -13.27
CA THR A 15 27.31 -1.19 -14.16
C THR A 15 27.41 -0.13 -15.27
N PHE A 16 26.56 0.89 -15.29
CA PHE A 16 26.53 1.91 -16.37
C PHE A 16 26.83 3.35 -15.91
N ALA A 17 27.58 3.54 -14.82
CA ALA A 17 28.01 4.87 -14.37
C ALA A 17 29.44 5.23 -14.82
N ASN A 18 29.87 4.82 -16.01
CA ASN A 18 31.21 5.17 -16.48
C ASN A 18 31.29 5.32 -18.00
N GLN A 19 30.82 6.46 -18.54
CA GLN A 19 31.31 7.01 -19.81
C GLN A 19 30.94 8.50 -19.97
N THR A 20 31.81 9.34 -19.42
CA THR A 20 32.27 10.66 -19.89
C THR A 20 31.33 11.56 -20.71
N VAL A 21 30.83 12.61 -20.06
CA VAL A 21 31.02 14.07 -20.32
C VAL A 21 29.70 14.80 -20.01
N GLU A 22 29.53 15.19 -18.74
CA GLU A 22 29.07 16.51 -18.28
C GLU A 22 29.24 16.57 -16.75
N THR A 23 30.28 17.26 -16.27
CA THR A 23 30.76 17.14 -14.88
C THR A 23 29.85 17.73 -13.80
N ASN A 24 28.80 18.45 -14.17
CA ASN A 24 27.83 19.01 -13.22
C ASN A 24 26.56 18.14 -13.12
N THR A 25 26.01 17.67 -14.23
CA THR A 25 24.83 16.78 -14.27
C THR A 25 25.16 15.37 -13.76
N GLU A 26 26.35 14.83 -14.03
CA GLU A 26 26.79 13.54 -13.45
C GLU A 26 26.92 13.61 -11.93
N LYS A 27 27.43 14.72 -11.40
CA LYS A 27 27.61 14.91 -9.96
C LYS A 27 26.27 15.12 -9.24
N GLU A 28 25.36 15.86 -9.85
CA GLU A 28 23.99 16.03 -9.34
C GLU A 28 23.20 14.72 -9.38
N PHE A 29 23.30 13.96 -10.47
CA PHE A 29 22.64 12.65 -10.60
C PHE A 29 23.24 11.61 -9.64
N SER A 30 24.57 11.61 -9.46
CA SER A 30 25.23 10.76 -8.46
C SER A 30 24.81 11.11 -7.03
N SER A 31 24.71 12.40 -6.70
CA SER A 31 24.19 12.85 -5.40
C SER A 31 22.72 12.46 -5.21
N TYR A 32 21.91 12.54 -6.26
CA TYR A 32 20.51 12.11 -6.24
C TYR A 32 20.40 10.59 -6.01
N LEU A 33 21.17 9.80 -6.73
CA LEU A 33 21.25 8.35 -6.56
C LEU A 33 21.64 7.97 -5.14
N SER A 34 22.68 8.62 -4.59
CA SER A 34 23.11 8.40 -3.21
C SER A 34 21.96 8.67 -2.25
N ALA A 35 21.28 9.83 -2.36
CA ALA A 35 20.17 10.16 -1.47
C ALA A 35 19.02 9.16 -1.54
N VAL A 36 18.72 8.61 -2.74
CA VAL A 36 17.70 7.57 -2.90
C VAL A 36 18.14 6.27 -2.25
N VAL A 37 19.40 5.85 -2.46
CA VAL A 37 19.96 4.64 -1.82
C VAL A 37 19.97 4.80 -0.31
N ASP A 38 20.47 5.92 0.21
CA ASP A 38 20.50 6.25 1.64
C ASP A 38 19.09 6.16 2.24
N SER A 39 18.07 6.69 1.56
CA SER A 39 16.68 6.60 2.04
C SER A 39 16.13 5.17 2.12
N VAL A 40 16.55 4.29 1.21
CA VAL A 40 16.19 2.86 1.24
C VAL A 40 16.95 2.14 2.35
N GLU A 41 18.24 2.45 2.51
CA GLU A 41 19.09 1.88 3.56
C GLU A 41 18.61 2.29 4.95
N ASP A 42 18.28 3.56 5.16
CA ASP A 42 17.69 4.06 6.40
C ASP A 42 16.38 3.32 6.72
N ALA A 43 15.49 3.16 5.74
CA ALA A 43 14.24 2.44 5.96
C ALA A 43 14.48 0.96 6.33
N ARG A 44 15.47 0.31 5.70
CA ARG A 44 15.85 -1.08 6.02
C ARG A 44 16.48 -1.20 7.40
N LYS A 45 17.36 -0.26 7.75
CA LYS A 45 17.98 -0.18 9.07
C LYS A 45 16.93 -0.02 10.16
N ASP A 46 15.96 0.86 9.95
CA ASP A 46 14.80 1.06 10.82
C ASP A 46 13.99 -0.23 11.06
N ALA A 47 13.87 -1.08 10.04
CA ALA A 47 13.18 -2.37 10.13
C ALA A 47 14.01 -3.40 10.91
N LEU A 48 15.33 -3.43 10.69
CA LEU A 48 16.26 -4.28 11.42
C LEU A 48 16.35 -3.89 12.90
N GLU A 49 16.43 -2.61 13.21
CA GLU A 49 16.41 -2.10 14.59
C GLU A 49 15.13 -2.50 15.31
N ALA A 50 13.98 -2.43 14.64
CA ALA A 50 12.72 -2.91 15.20
C ALA A 50 12.73 -4.43 15.46
N LEU A 51 13.41 -5.21 14.61
CA LEU A 51 13.57 -6.66 14.80
C LEU A 51 14.45 -6.95 16.02
N ASP A 52 15.58 -6.27 16.14
CA ASP A 52 16.47 -6.40 17.30
C ASP A 52 15.76 -5.99 18.60
N GLU A 53 14.97 -4.91 18.58
CA GLU A 53 14.14 -4.51 19.71
C GLU A 53 13.08 -5.55 20.06
N MET A 54 12.41 -6.12 19.05
CA MET A 54 11.42 -7.17 19.26
C MET A 54 12.05 -8.36 19.98
N VAL A 55 13.17 -8.88 19.48
CA VAL A 55 13.88 -10.03 20.08
C VAL A 55 14.21 -9.73 21.54
N LYS A 56 14.84 -8.58 21.82
CA LYS A 56 15.17 -8.17 23.20
C LYS A 56 13.93 -8.12 24.11
N LYS A 57 12.84 -7.50 23.66
CA LYS A 57 11.62 -7.35 24.46
C LYS A 57 10.90 -8.68 24.70
N VAL A 58 10.88 -9.57 23.70
CA VAL A 58 10.28 -10.90 23.83
C VAL A 58 11.11 -11.79 24.75
N ASP A 59 12.44 -11.76 24.64
CA ASP A 59 13.33 -12.53 25.52
C ASP A 59 13.19 -12.09 26.97
N LEU A 60 13.15 -10.78 27.23
CA LEU A 60 12.89 -10.23 28.56
C LEU A 60 11.53 -10.69 29.11
N ALA A 61 10.47 -10.59 28.29
CA ALA A 61 9.13 -10.98 28.73
C ALA A 61 9.03 -12.48 29.05
N ARG A 62 9.72 -13.34 28.29
CA ARG A 62 9.77 -14.79 28.52
C ARG A 62 10.62 -15.18 29.73
N ALA A 63 11.63 -14.37 30.07
CA ALA A 63 12.41 -14.57 31.30
C ALA A 63 11.57 -14.31 32.55
N ASP A 64 10.65 -13.35 32.50
CA ASP A 64 9.78 -12.97 33.62
C ASP A 64 8.58 -13.91 33.80
N ASN A 65 7.99 -14.41 32.71
CA ASN A 65 6.92 -15.40 32.74
C ASN A 65 7.00 -16.39 31.57
N PRO A 66 6.93 -17.71 31.82
CA PRO A 66 6.84 -18.69 30.74
C PRO A 66 5.52 -18.51 29.96
N ALA A 67 5.59 -18.68 28.64
CA ALA A 67 4.47 -18.44 27.74
C ALA A 67 3.25 -19.33 28.06
N GLN A 68 2.07 -18.72 28.05
CA GLN A 68 0.75 -19.37 28.05
C GLN A 68 0.08 -19.07 26.70
N GLU A 69 0.02 -20.08 25.83
CA GLU A 69 -0.29 -19.86 24.41
C GLU A 69 -1.77 -19.62 24.08
N ASP A 70 -2.72 -19.77 25.01
CA ASP A 70 -4.13 -20.00 24.64
C ASP A 70 -5.18 -19.11 25.33
N SER A 71 -4.79 -17.94 25.86
CA SER A 71 -5.79 -17.04 26.43
C SER A 71 -6.65 -16.37 25.34
N ILE A 72 -7.94 -16.14 25.60
CA ILE A 72 -8.81 -15.38 24.68
C ILE A 72 -8.25 -13.96 24.44
N SER A 73 -7.61 -13.37 25.46
CA SER A 73 -6.87 -12.11 25.32
C SER A 73 -5.78 -12.21 24.25
N THR A 74 -5.00 -13.29 24.23
CA THR A 74 -3.98 -13.57 23.21
C THR A 74 -4.61 -13.69 21.84
N GLN A 75 -5.71 -14.46 21.71
CA GLN A 75 -6.40 -14.64 20.42
C GLN A 75 -6.97 -13.33 19.85
N ILE A 76 -7.41 -12.40 20.71
CA ILE A 76 -7.83 -11.05 20.29
C ILE A 76 -6.62 -10.25 19.75
N VAL A 77 -5.48 -10.30 20.44
CA VAL A 77 -4.24 -9.63 19.98
C VAL A 77 -3.75 -10.21 18.66
N GLU A 78 -3.78 -11.53 18.51
CA GLU A 78 -3.46 -12.23 17.27
C GLU A 78 -4.38 -11.82 16.13
N THR A 79 -5.68 -11.71 16.40
CA THR A 79 -6.67 -11.28 15.41
C THR A 79 -6.37 -9.86 14.90
N HIS A 80 -6.01 -8.94 15.79
CA HIS A 80 -5.58 -7.59 15.40
C HIS A 80 -4.23 -7.59 14.68
N ALA A 81 -3.29 -8.44 15.07
CA ALA A 81 -2.01 -8.57 14.38
C ALA A 81 -2.20 -9.07 12.94
N ILE A 82 -3.08 -10.05 12.72
CA ILE A 82 -3.40 -10.57 11.39
C ILE A 82 -3.97 -9.46 10.48
N SER A 83 -4.91 -8.65 10.97
CA SER A 83 -5.47 -7.57 10.15
C SER A 83 -4.43 -6.48 9.84
N GLU A 84 -3.55 -6.15 10.79
CA GLU A 84 -2.44 -5.21 10.56
C GLU A 84 -1.43 -5.76 9.54
N ILE A 85 -1.08 -7.05 9.61
CA ILE A 85 -0.19 -7.70 8.63
C ILE A 85 -0.83 -7.65 7.23
N ALA A 86 -2.13 -7.96 7.13
CA ALA A 86 -2.85 -7.90 5.86
C ALA A 86 -2.87 -6.48 5.27
N LYS A 87 -3.14 -5.46 6.09
CA LYS A 87 -3.09 -4.06 5.68
C LYS A 87 -1.69 -3.65 5.19
N ASN A 88 -0.64 -3.97 5.93
CA ASN A 88 0.73 -3.64 5.53
C ASN A 88 1.14 -4.37 4.24
N THR A 89 0.65 -5.60 4.04
CA THR A 89 0.85 -6.34 2.78
C THR A 89 0.15 -5.65 1.62
N ALA A 90 -1.09 -5.19 1.83
CA ALA A 90 -1.82 -4.41 0.84
C ALA A 90 -1.13 -3.10 0.49
N ASP A 91 -0.60 -2.36 1.47
CA ASP A 91 0.15 -1.11 1.24
C ASP A 91 1.36 -1.33 0.32
N VAL A 92 2.07 -2.46 0.47
CA VAL A 92 3.18 -2.84 -0.43
C VAL A 92 2.69 -3.13 -1.85
N GLU A 93 1.58 -3.84 -2.00
CA GLU A 93 0.99 -4.14 -3.32
C GLU A 93 0.48 -2.87 -4.01
N ILE A 94 -0.10 -1.93 -3.27
CA ILE A 94 -0.49 -0.60 -3.78
C ILE A 94 0.75 0.18 -4.23
N ALA A 95 1.83 0.17 -3.45
CA ALA A 95 3.08 0.82 -3.83
C ALA A 95 3.66 0.22 -5.12
N LYS A 96 3.61 -1.11 -5.28
CA LYS A 96 4.02 -1.80 -6.51
C LYS A 96 3.16 -1.38 -7.71
N ALA A 97 1.84 -1.38 -7.58
CA ALA A 97 0.95 -0.96 -8.65
C ALA A 97 1.26 0.47 -9.11
N LYS A 98 1.40 1.41 -8.17
CA LYS A 98 1.78 2.79 -8.46
C LYS A 98 3.16 2.91 -9.11
N ALA A 99 4.13 2.10 -8.69
CA ALA A 99 5.46 2.08 -9.28
C ALA A 99 5.45 1.56 -10.72
N ILE A 100 4.68 0.49 -10.99
CA ILE A 100 4.52 -0.05 -12.35
C ILE A 100 3.94 1.02 -13.28
N ALA A 101 2.87 1.71 -12.90
CA ALA A 101 2.30 2.80 -13.70
C ALA A 101 3.32 3.89 -14.03
N LYS A 102 4.13 4.32 -13.04
CA LYS A 102 5.17 5.34 -13.24
C LYS A 102 6.29 4.87 -14.16
N ILE A 103 6.73 3.63 -13.99
CA ILE A 103 7.79 3.03 -14.82
C ILE A 103 7.30 2.90 -16.25
N SER A 104 6.07 2.41 -16.47
CA SER A 104 5.48 2.31 -17.80
C SER A 104 5.42 3.66 -18.51
N ARG A 105 4.95 4.71 -17.83
CA ARG A 105 4.95 6.07 -18.40
C ARG A 105 6.35 6.56 -18.74
N ALA A 106 7.30 6.39 -17.83
CA ALA A 106 8.69 6.80 -18.07
C ALA A 106 9.31 6.08 -19.28
N ILE A 107 8.96 4.82 -19.51
CA ILE A 107 9.38 4.06 -20.69
C ILE A 107 8.69 4.59 -21.95
N ASP A 108 7.38 4.83 -21.90
CA ASP A 108 6.64 5.41 -23.03
C ASP A 108 7.21 6.80 -23.41
N ASP A 109 7.55 7.63 -22.42
CA ASP A 109 8.18 8.94 -22.64
C ASP A 109 9.52 8.81 -23.39
N ILE A 110 10.34 7.81 -23.05
CA ILE A 110 11.61 7.50 -23.75
C ILE A 110 11.33 7.09 -25.20
N ASP A 111 10.35 6.21 -25.42
CA ASP A 111 10.02 5.70 -26.74
C ASP A 111 9.46 6.79 -27.67
N GLN A 112 8.74 7.77 -27.11
CA GLN A 112 8.16 8.91 -27.83
C GLN A 112 9.13 10.10 -27.98
N ALA A 113 10.30 10.06 -27.32
CA ALA A 113 11.23 11.17 -27.31
C ALA A 113 11.77 11.45 -28.72
N LYS A 114 11.72 12.73 -29.13
CA LYS A 114 12.38 13.19 -30.35
C LYS A 114 13.88 12.94 -30.27
N PRO A 115 14.57 12.61 -31.38
CA PRO A 115 16.01 12.35 -31.37
C PRO A 115 16.83 13.48 -30.72
N GLU A 116 16.41 14.74 -30.88
CA GLU A 116 17.14 15.88 -30.32
C GLU A 116 16.99 16.02 -28.78
N LEU A 117 15.94 15.47 -28.18
CA LEU A 117 15.65 15.56 -26.74
C LEU A 117 15.84 14.25 -25.99
N ARG A 118 16.16 13.18 -26.73
CA ARG A 118 16.17 11.80 -26.23
C ARG A 118 17.04 11.62 -24.98
N GLN A 119 18.25 12.18 -24.98
CA GLN A 119 19.16 12.06 -23.84
C GLN A 119 18.60 12.69 -22.56
N SER A 120 17.92 13.85 -22.68
CA SER A 120 17.30 14.53 -21.54
C SER A 120 16.13 13.72 -21.00
N VAL A 121 15.26 13.23 -21.90
CA VAL A 121 14.10 12.40 -21.52
C VAL A 121 14.55 11.08 -20.89
N GLU A 122 15.58 10.43 -21.42
CA GLU A 122 16.15 9.22 -20.84
C GLU A 122 16.67 9.44 -19.41
N ASN A 123 17.35 10.56 -19.15
CA ASN A 123 17.84 10.89 -17.81
C ASN A 123 16.69 11.14 -16.83
N ASP A 124 15.67 11.91 -17.23
CA ASP A 124 14.50 12.21 -16.39
C ASP A 124 13.68 10.94 -16.11
N SER A 125 13.43 10.13 -17.14
CA SER A 125 12.72 8.86 -17.01
C SER A 125 13.47 7.87 -16.14
N LEU A 126 14.81 7.80 -16.24
CA LEU A 126 15.62 6.97 -15.36
C LEU A 126 15.48 7.41 -13.90
N ALA A 127 15.50 8.71 -13.62
CA ALA A 127 15.29 9.24 -12.27
C ALA A 127 13.90 8.88 -11.71
N ILE A 128 12.85 8.90 -12.55
CA ILE A 128 11.49 8.46 -12.20
C ILE A 128 11.46 6.97 -11.87
N ILE A 129 12.09 6.14 -12.71
CA ILE A 129 12.16 4.68 -12.52
C ILE A 129 12.86 4.35 -11.21
N ILE A 130 14.02 4.96 -10.95
CA ILE A 130 14.78 4.76 -9.71
C ILE A 130 13.92 5.11 -8.49
N LYS A 131 13.22 6.26 -8.51
CA LYS A 131 12.35 6.68 -7.42
C LYS A 131 11.15 5.74 -7.24
N ALA A 132 10.58 5.25 -8.33
CA ALA A 132 9.47 4.29 -8.29
C ALA A 132 9.92 2.98 -7.61
N VAL A 133 11.07 2.44 -8.00
CA VAL A 133 11.66 1.24 -7.38
C VAL A 133 11.98 1.48 -5.90
N ALA A 134 12.65 2.58 -5.59
CA ALA A 134 12.99 2.92 -4.21
C ALA A 134 11.73 3.06 -3.32
N SER A 135 10.65 3.63 -3.85
CA SER A 135 9.39 3.75 -3.10
C SER A 135 8.80 2.40 -2.72
N VAL A 136 8.95 1.37 -3.56
CA VAL A 136 8.52 0.00 -3.27
C VAL A 136 9.40 -0.61 -2.18
N GLU A 137 10.72 -0.42 -2.25
CA GLU A 137 11.65 -0.93 -1.24
C GLU A 137 11.42 -0.27 0.13
N ILE A 138 11.17 1.03 0.17
CA ILE A 138 10.79 1.74 1.39
C ILE A 138 9.45 1.22 1.94
N ALA A 139 8.46 0.98 1.07
CA ALA A 139 7.17 0.42 1.50
C ALA A 139 7.35 -0.99 2.11
N LYS A 140 8.16 -1.85 1.49
CA LYS A 140 8.51 -3.18 2.03
C LYS A 140 9.19 -3.07 3.39
N ALA A 141 10.15 -2.17 3.55
CA ALA A 141 10.85 -1.98 4.81
C ALA A 141 9.90 -1.49 5.92
N LYS A 142 9.02 -0.53 5.62
CA LYS A 142 7.98 -0.07 6.54
C LYS A 142 7.00 -1.18 6.92
N ALA A 143 6.54 -1.97 5.95
CA ALA A 143 5.69 -3.12 6.20
C ALA A 143 6.40 -4.16 7.09
N SER A 144 7.67 -4.46 6.82
CA SER A 144 8.48 -5.35 7.66
C SER A 144 8.56 -4.85 9.10
N LYS A 145 8.87 -3.57 9.31
CA LYS A 145 8.88 -2.93 10.64
C LYS A 145 7.54 -3.06 11.36
N ALA A 146 6.42 -2.85 10.66
CA ALA A 146 5.09 -2.96 11.24
C ALA A 146 4.73 -4.41 11.59
N ILE A 147 5.04 -5.37 10.71
CA ILE A 147 4.84 -6.81 10.94
C ILE A 147 5.62 -7.25 12.18
N VAL A 148 6.90 -6.86 12.27
CA VAL A 148 7.75 -7.14 13.44
C VAL A 148 7.11 -6.62 14.73
N LYS A 149 6.59 -5.38 14.74
CA LYS A 149 5.89 -4.82 15.90
C LYS A 149 4.59 -5.56 16.21
N ALA A 150 3.84 -5.98 15.21
CA ALA A 150 2.62 -6.76 15.40
C ALA A 150 2.92 -8.13 16.01
N THR A 151 3.94 -8.83 15.50
CA THR A 151 4.45 -10.09 16.05
C THR A 151 4.95 -9.91 17.48
N GLN A 152 5.70 -8.83 17.77
CA GLN A 152 6.14 -8.52 19.12
C GLN A 152 4.97 -8.47 20.12
N ARG A 153 3.87 -7.81 19.75
CA ARG A 153 2.70 -7.69 20.64
C ARG A 153 2.04 -9.05 20.90
N VAL A 154 1.95 -9.91 19.89
CA VAL A 154 1.44 -11.28 20.03
C VAL A 154 2.32 -12.06 20.99
N GLU A 155 3.64 -12.05 20.78
CA GLU A 155 4.57 -12.79 21.62
C GLU A 155 4.57 -12.29 23.07
N ILE A 156 4.49 -10.98 23.28
CA ILE A 156 4.34 -10.41 24.63
C ILE A 156 3.00 -10.80 25.25
N SER A 157 1.89 -10.82 24.50
CA SER A 157 0.59 -11.20 25.04
C SER A 157 0.55 -12.64 25.57
N LYS A 158 1.35 -13.55 25.01
CA LYS A 158 1.50 -14.93 25.52
C LYS A 158 2.21 -15.01 26.87
N THR A 159 2.99 -14.00 27.23
CA THR A 159 3.70 -13.95 28.53
C THR A 159 2.96 -13.13 29.58
N ALA A 160 1.89 -12.44 29.18
CA ALA A 160 1.12 -11.60 30.08
C ALA A 160 0.20 -12.45 30.98
N PRO A 161 -0.01 -12.04 32.26
CA PRO A 161 -0.99 -12.69 33.11
C PRO A 161 -2.38 -12.68 32.46
N GLN A 162 -3.10 -13.80 32.56
CA GLN A 162 -4.45 -13.91 32.01
C GLN A 162 -5.35 -12.84 32.62
N LYS A 163 -5.90 -11.98 31.76
CA LYS A 163 -6.95 -11.04 32.15
C LYS A 163 -8.30 -11.69 31.89
N THR A 164 -9.16 -11.69 32.91
CA THR A 164 -10.57 -12.04 32.74
C THR A 164 -11.22 -10.94 31.92
N ILE A 165 -11.68 -11.26 30.71
CA ILE A 165 -12.49 -10.36 29.90
C ILE A 165 -13.96 -10.69 30.18
N GLU A 166 -14.78 -9.68 30.49
CA GLU A 166 -16.22 -9.88 30.57
C GLU A 166 -16.74 -10.17 29.15
N HIS A 167 -17.48 -11.27 28.96
CA HIS A 167 -17.94 -11.74 27.64
C HIS A 167 -16.79 -12.07 26.66
N GLU A 168 -15.88 -12.95 27.07
CA GLU A 168 -14.69 -13.35 26.29
C GLU A 168 -15.02 -13.80 24.86
N LYS A 169 -16.04 -14.64 24.70
CA LYS A 169 -16.41 -15.23 23.41
C LYS A 169 -16.97 -14.18 22.45
N GLU A 170 -17.86 -13.34 22.93
CA GLU A 170 -18.45 -12.23 22.17
C GLU A 170 -17.36 -11.25 21.74
N SER A 171 -16.45 -10.89 22.65
CA SER A 171 -15.31 -10.01 22.37
C SER A 171 -14.40 -10.56 21.27
N LEU A 172 -14.10 -11.86 21.31
CA LEU A 172 -13.31 -12.52 20.27
C LEU A 172 -14.03 -12.53 18.91
N ILE A 173 -15.34 -12.80 18.89
CA ILE A 173 -16.14 -12.77 17.65
C ILE A 173 -16.12 -11.37 17.04
N ILE A 174 -16.30 -10.33 17.86
CA ILE A 174 -16.25 -8.93 17.42
C ILE A 174 -14.87 -8.61 16.82
N ALA A 175 -13.78 -9.00 17.50
CA ALA A 175 -12.43 -8.80 16.99
C ALA A 175 -12.22 -9.47 15.63
N LYS A 176 -12.69 -10.72 15.45
CA LYS A 176 -12.59 -11.46 14.19
C LYS A 176 -13.37 -10.80 13.07
N ASN A 177 -14.58 -10.31 13.36
CA ASN A 177 -15.41 -9.61 12.38
C ASN A 177 -14.77 -8.28 11.94
N ILE A 178 -14.23 -7.50 12.88
CA ILE A 178 -13.51 -6.26 12.57
C ILE A 178 -12.29 -6.56 11.71
N ALA A 179 -11.49 -7.56 12.07
CA ALA A 179 -10.33 -7.97 11.29
C ALA A 179 -10.73 -8.40 9.86
N ALA A 180 -11.79 -9.20 9.71
CA ALA A 180 -12.29 -9.61 8.40
C ALA A 180 -12.69 -8.41 7.53
N VAL A 181 -13.38 -7.40 8.10
CA VAL A 181 -13.74 -6.17 7.38
C VAL A 181 -12.50 -5.38 6.96
N GLN A 182 -11.52 -5.22 7.85
CA GLN A 182 -10.26 -4.51 7.54
C GLN A 182 -9.46 -5.21 6.44
N ILE A 183 -9.42 -6.54 6.46
CA ILE A 183 -8.78 -7.35 5.41
C ILE A 183 -9.50 -7.15 4.08
N ALA A 184 -10.82 -7.22 4.06
CA ALA A 184 -11.61 -7.03 2.84
C ALA A 184 -11.41 -5.63 2.23
N GLN A 185 -11.37 -4.59 3.08
CA GLN A 185 -11.05 -3.22 2.64
C GLN A 185 -9.64 -3.14 2.04
N SER A 186 -8.65 -3.72 2.71
CA SER A 186 -7.26 -3.73 2.22
C SER A 186 -7.13 -4.41 0.86
N VAL A 187 -7.85 -5.52 0.64
CA VAL A 187 -7.89 -6.19 -0.68
C VAL A 187 -8.57 -5.31 -1.74
N ALA A 188 -9.67 -4.66 -1.40
CA ALA A 188 -10.36 -3.75 -2.31
C ALA A 188 -9.46 -2.57 -2.73
N ASP A 189 -8.73 -1.98 -1.79
CA ASP A 189 -7.81 -0.87 -2.06
C ASP A 189 -6.67 -1.29 -3.03
N VAL A 190 -6.16 -2.52 -2.89
CA VAL A 190 -5.17 -3.08 -3.83
C VAL A 190 -5.75 -3.21 -5.23
N GLU A 191 -6.97 -3.72 -5.35
CA GLU A 191 -7.61 -3.91 -6.65
C GLU A 191 -7.91 -2.59 -7.35
N VAL A 192 -8.34 -1.58 -6.59
CA VAL A 192 -8.50 -0.20 -7.08
C VAL A 192 -7.17 0.35 -7.58
N ALA A 193 -6.10 0.24 -6.78
CA ALA A 193 -4.78 0.75 -7.18
C ALA A 193 -4.22 0.03 -8.43
N ARG A 194 -4.45 -1.28 -8.58
CA ARG A 194 -4.09 -2.02 -9.79
C ARG A 194 -4.89 -1.57 -11.00
N SER A 195 -6.19 -1.38 -10.83
CA SER A 195 -7.08 -0.89 -11.88
C SER A 195 -6.68 0.51 -12.35
N GLU A 196 -6.42 1.42 -11.42
CA GLU A 196 -5.89 2.76 -11.72
C GLU A 196 -4.56 2.68 -12.46
N SER A 197 -3.64 1.80 -12.00
CA SER A 197 -2.38 1.57 -12.70
C SER A 197 -2.58 1.09 -14.13
N PHE A 198 -3.53 0.18 -14.40
CA PHE A 198 -3.79 -0.29 -15.75
C PHE A 198 -4.41 0.80 -16.63
N ILE A 199 -5.33 1.61 -16.08
CA ILE A 199 -5.90 2.76 -16.78
C ILE A 199 -4.79 3.75 -17.15
N ASP A 200 -3.88 4.01 -16.21
CA ASP A 200 -2.77 4.93 -16.38
C ASP A 200 -1.80 4.47 -17.48
N ILE A 201 -1.51 3.17 -17.52
CA ILE A 201 -0.71 2.54 -18.58
C ILE A 201 -1.44 2.62 -19.92
N ALA A 202 -2.71 2.25 -19.97
CA ALA A 202 -3.50 2.28 -21.20
C ALA A 202 -3.58 3.71 -21.78
N ARG A 203 -3.78 4.72 -20.93
CA ARG A 203 -3.80 6.12 -21.35
C ARG A 203 -2.46 6.56 -21.94
N SER A 204 -1.36 6.18 -21.28
CA SER A 204 0.01 6.47 -21.74
C SER A 204 0.27 5.85 -23.12
N SER A 205 -0.05 4.58 -23.29
CA SER A 205 0.13 3.86 -24.56
C SER A 205 -0.81 4.32 -25.69
N MET A 206 -1.89 5.03 -25.36
CA MET A 206 -2.85 5.57 -26.33
C MET A 206 -2.61 7.06 -26.67
N ALA A 207 -1.66 7.74 -26.02
CA ALA A 207 -1.45 9.18 -26.18
C ALA A 207 -1.12 9.62 -27.63
N ASP A 208 -0.49 8.74 -28.42
CA ASP A 208 -0.16 8.98 -29.84
C ASP A 208 -1.21 8.49 -30.84
N ILE A 209 -2.26 7.83 -30.35
CA ILE A 209 -3.40 7.48 -31.17
C ILE A 209 -4.38 8.64 -31.04
N THR A 210 -4.10 9.76 -31.70
CA THR A 210 -5.18 10.65 -32.13
C THR A 210 -5.78 10.03 -33.39
N PRO A 211 -6.86 9.23 -33.30
CA PRO A 211 -7.61 8.94 -34.51
C PRO A 211 -8.04 10.30 -35.07
N SER A 212 -7.80 10.56 -36.36
CA SER A 212 -8.48 11.65 -37.04
C SER A 212 -9.95 11.27 -37.11
N LEU A 213 -10.68 11.52 -36.03
CA LEU A 213 -12.11 11.29 -35.97
C LEU A 213 -12.77 12.26 -36.96
N SER A 214 -13.77 11.76 -37.68
CA SER A 214 -14.67 12.65 -38.40
C SER A 214 -15.37 13.59 -37.41
N GLU A 215 -15.83 14.75 -37.85
CA GLU A 215 -16.60 15.67 -36.98
C GLU A 215 -17.79 14.96 -36.32
N GLU A 216 -18.44 14.03 -37.04
CA GLU A 216 -19.56 13.24 -36.53
C GLU A 216 -19.14 12.27 -35.41
N ASP A 217 -17.99 11.61 -35.55
CA ASP A 217 -17.45 10.72 -34.51
C ASP A 217 -16.96 11.50 -33.29
N GLN A 218 -16.48 12.73 -33.49
CA GLN A 218 -16.05 13.62 -32.42
C GLN A 218 -17.25 14.07 -31.57
N ILE A 219 -18.38 14.39 -32.21
CA ILE A 219 -19.64 14.69 -31.52
C ILE A 219 -20.13 13.47 -30.72
N LYS A 220 -20.15 12.28 -31.32
CA LYS A 220 -20.53 11.03 -30.63
C LYS A 220 -19.60 10.73 -29.45
N PHE A 221 -18.30 11.00 -29.59
CA PHE A 221 -17.34 10.81 -28.52
C PHE A 221 -17.58 11.75 -27.34
N GLU A 222 -17.81 13.04 -27.60
CA GLU A 222 -18.15 14.00 -26.53
C GLU A 222 -19.50 13.67 -25.87
N GLU A 223 -20.49 13.19 -26.62
CA GLU A 223 -21.75 12.70 -26.06
C GLU A 223 -21.54 11.48 -25.16
N MET A 224 -20.71 10.51 -25.57
CA MET A 224 -20.34 9.36 -24.75
C MET A 224 -19.62 9.79 -23.47
N LYS A 225 -18.70 10.77 -23.55
CA LYS A 225 -17.98 11.32 -22.39
C LYS A 225 -18.91 12.04 -21.42
N ALA A 226 -19.83 12.84 -21.93
CA ALA A 226 -20.85 13.51 -21.13
C ALA A 226 -21.76 12.49 -20.43
N LYS A 227 -22.21 11.46 -21.15
CA LYS A 227 -23.03 10.37 -20.59
C LYS A 227 -22.29 9.55 -19.54
N ALA A 228 -21.02 9.22 -19.78
CA ALA A 228 -20.18 8.54 -18.80
C ALA A 228 -20.00 9.40 -17.54
N THR A 229 -19.75 10.69 -17.70
CA THR A 229 -19.63 11.64 -16.57
C THR A 229 -20.92 11.70 -15.75
N ALA A 230 -22.07 11.79 -16.41
CA ALA A 230 -23.38 11.79 -15.73
C ALA A 230 -23.63 10.48 -14.96
N ASN A 231 -23.29 9.33 -15.55
CA ASN A 231 -23.41 8.03 -14.88
C ASN A 231 -22.49 7.93 -13.65
N ILE A 232 -21.24 8.37 -13.77
CA ILE A 232 -20.28 8.39 -12.64
C ILE A 232 -20.82 9.25 -11.50
N SER A 233 -21.30 10.47 -11.80
CA SER A 233 -21.90 11.35 -10.79
C SER A 233 -23.12 10.72 -10.11
N SER A 234 -23.95 10.01 -10.89
CA SER A 234 -25.10 9.26 -10.34
C SER A 234 -24.68 8.13 -9.40
N TYR A 235 -23.65 7.35 -9.78
CA TYR A 235 -23.13 6.28 -8.91
C TYR A 235 -22.49 6.84 -7.64
N LEU A 236 -21.76 7.95 -7.72
CA LEU A 236 -21.18 8.62 -6.54
C LEU A 236 -22.28 9.05 -5.56
N ALA A 237 -23.37 9.65 -6.06
CA ALA A 237 -24.52 10.01 -5.23
C ALA A 237 -25.16 8.78 -4.55
N GLN A 238 -25.31 7.66 -5.28
CA GLN A 238 -25.83 6.41 -4.70
C GLN A 238 -24.91 5.85 -3.60
N ILE A 239 -23.59 5.94 -3.78
CA ILE A 239 -22.61 5.52 -2.76
C ILE A 239 -22.70 6.38 -1.51
N GLU A 240 -22.86 7.70 -1.64
CA GLU A 240 -23.02 8.60 -0.49
C GLU A 240 -24.29 8.29 0.31
N VAL A 241 -25.40 8.03 -0.37
CA VAL A 241 -26.65 7.58 0.28
C VAL A 241 -26.43 6.28 1.03
N LEU A 242 -25.84 5.27 0.38
CA LEU A 242 -25.57 3.97 1.00
C LEU A 242 -24.65 4.10 2.22
N LYS A 243 -23.62 4.95 2.13
CA LYS A 243 -22.72 5.24 3.25
C LYS A 243 -23.47 5.83 4.44
N ALA A 244 -24.38 6.78 4.21
CA ALA A 244 -25.20 7.37 5.26
C ALA A 244 -26.14 6.32 5.91
N GLU A 245 -26.74 5.44 5.11
CA GLU A 245 -27.57 4.34 5.61
C GLU A 245 -26.78 3.37 6.51
N VAL A 246 -25.58 2.98 6.08
CA VAL A 246 -24.70 2.10 6.86
C VAL A 246 -24.26 2.76 8.17
N LEU A 247 -23.86 4.04 8.13
CA LEU A 247 -23.51 4.80 9.35
C LEU A 247 -24.68 4.86 10.33
N THR A 248 -25.91 5.04 9.82
CA THR A 248 -27.12 5.05 10.66
C THR A 248 -27.36 3.69 11.32
N LYS A 249 -27.17 2.58 10.60
CA LYS A 249 -27.26 1.23 11.16
C LYS A 249 -26.20 1.00 12.25
N ILE A 250 -24.95 1.43 12.02
CA ILE A 250 -23.88 1.34 13.01
C ILE A 250 -24.23 2.13 14.27
N ALA A 251 -24.64 3.39 14.12
CA ALA A 251 -25.05 4.23 15.25
C ALA A 251 -26.20 3.60 16.06
N THR A 252 -27.13 2.92 15.38
CA THR A 252 -28.22 2.18 16.02
C THR A 252 -27.70 1.00 16.84
N GLU A 253 -26.77 0.20 16.31
CA GLU A 253 -26.17 -0.91 17.07
C GLU A 253 -25.30 -0.42 18.23
N VAL A 254 -24.53 0.66 18.05
CA VAL A 254 -23.76 1.30 19.14
C VAL A 254 -24.71 1.76 20.26
N ALA A 255 -25.81 2.42 19.92
CA ALA A 255 -26.80 2.84 20.92
C ALA A 255 -27.41 1.65 21.67
N LYS A 256 -27.66 0.51 21.01
CA LYS A 256 -28.13 -0.71 21.69
C LYS A 256 -27.10 -1.24 22.70
N VAL A 257 -25.82 -1.23 22.33
CA VAL A 257 -24.72 -1.63 23.23
C VAL A 257 -24.64 -0.70 24.44
N GLU A 258 -24.65 0.62 24.24
CA GLU A 258 -24.61 1.60 25.34
C GLU A 258 -25.83 1.47 26.28
N ILE A 259 -27.02 1.22 25.75
CA ILE A 259 -28.23 0.96 26.56
C ILE A 259 -28.06 -0.33 27.37
N ALA A 260 -27.50 -1.38 26.78
CA ALA A 260 -27.24 -2.63 27.49
C ALA A 260 -26.21 -2.42 28.62
N GLU A 261 -25.10 -1.75 28.35
CA GLU A 261 -24.05 -1.44 29.34
C GLU A 261 -24.59 -0.60 30.51
N THR A 262 -25.34 0.47 30.22
CA THR A 262 -25.93 1.34 31.26
C THR A 262 -27.06 0.66 32.03
N GLY A 263 -27.78 -0.27 31.41
CA GLY A 263 -28.79 -1.11 32.05
C GLY A 263 -28.19 -2.17 32.99
N MET A 264 -27.03 -2.72 32.65
CA MET A 264 -26.27 -3.65 33.51
C MET A 264 -25.60 -2.94 34.69
N ALA A 265 -25.10 -1.72 34.50
CA ALA A 265 -24.50 -0.91 35.57
C ALA A 265 -25.49 -0.46 36.67
N LYS A 266 -26.81 -0.65 36.46
CA LYS A 266 -27.88 -0.30 37.41
C LYS A 266 -28.46 -1.50 38.17
N LYS A 267 -27.92 -2.70 37.99
CA LYS A 267 -28.26 -3.90 38.76
C LYS A 267 -27.13 -4.27 39.72
#